data_AF-A0A536VUG1-F1
#
_entry.id   AF-A0A536VUG1-F1
#
_cell.length_a   1.000
_cell.length_b   1.000
_cell.length_c   1.000
_cell.angle_alpha   90.00
_cell.angle_beta   90.00
_cell.angle_gamma   90.00
#
_symmetry.space_group_name_H-M   'P 1'
#
loop_
_entity.id
_entity.type
_entity.pdbx_description
1 polymer ?
#
loop_
_entity_poly.entity_id
_entity_poly.type
_entity_poly.pdbx_seq_one_letter_code
_entity_poly.pdbx_strand_id
1 'polypeptide(L)'
;MHHMTSHIFLALGMWDDVVAANEAALGIVKQKMQARNQAASPVGCGHPITWLAYGYLQQGRFADARRLVENCGEEVRKNRPERATGADLLDYDTTSAGSFSAMRTRYLVDSGDWSGLVTDLEVNVAGIVAAEFTRDFADAYGAVRHGRIDTAVKAVKRANDSGQRFIAAAIAAGVPAESPMRRVPMIERDQLNGLLLVRRGKTAGGLALLAKAAAAEKEIPMEFGPPSLDKPANELLGEVLLEHGRAHDARAAFEAAQVLAPGRGQSLIGLWACARVLKDSELAQSADARLAKVGLREALAGKTK
;
A
#
# COMPACT_ATOMS: atom_id res chain seq x y z
N MET A 1 2.48 10.26 -22.61
CA MET A 1 1.01 10.19 -22.74
C MET A 1 0.46 8.88 -22.18
N HIS A 2 1.07 7.71 -22.45
CA HIS A 2 0.57 6.41 -21.96
C HIS A 2 0.41 6.26 -20.44
N HIS A 3 1.37 6.71 -19.63
CA HIS A 3 1.26 6.64 -18.16
C HIS A 3 0.06 7.45 -17.62
N MET A 4 -0.20 8.66 -18.13
CA MET A 4 -1.33 9.48 -17.66
C MET A 4 -2.68 8.80 -17.89
N THR A 5 -2.83 8.01 -18.96
CA THR A 5 -4.06 7.23 -19.20
C THR A 5 -4.28 6.16 -18.13
N SER A 6 -3.21 5.61 -17.54
CA SER A 6 -3.31 4.60 -16.48
C SER A 6 -3.98 5.11 -15.21
N HIS A 7 -3.99 6.43 -14.98
CA HIS A 7 -4.70 7.06 -13.85
C HIS A 7 -6.21 6.83 -13.91
N ILE A 8 -6.79 6.90 -15.12
CA ILE A 8 -8.22 6.64 -15.34
C ILE A 8 -8.52 5.15 -15.18
N PHE A 9 -7.70 4.29 -15.77
CA PHE A 9 -7.87 2.84 -15.68
C PHE A 9 -7.81 2.34 -14.24
N LEU A 10 -6.92 2.91 -13.42
CA LEU A 10 -6.78 2.55 -12.01
C LEU A 10 -8.04 2.87 -11.22
N ALA A 11 -8.59 4.07 -11.38
CA ALA A 11 -9.83 4.48 -10.71
C ALA A 11 -11.03 3.57 -11.04
N LEU A 12 -10.97 2.86 -12.17
CA LEU A 12 -11.99 1.92 -12.63
C LEU A 12 -11.67 0.45 -12.32
N GLY A 13 -10.53 0.15 -11.70
CA GLY A 13 -10.08 -1.22 -11.43
C GLY A 13 -9.70 -2.01 -12.70
N MET A 14 -9.33 -1.33 -13.78
CA MET A 14 -8.94 -1.93 -15.07
C MET A 14 -7.45 -2.30 -15.05
N TRP A 15 -7.08 -3.29 -14.24
CA TRP A 15 -5.67 -3.59 -13.94
C TRP A 15 -4.84 -3.99 -15.16
N ASP A 16 -5.42 -4.70 -16.13
CA ASP A 16 -4.75 -5.07 -17.38
C ASP A 16 -4.32 -3.82 -18.16
N ASP A 17 -5.22 -2.85 -18.29
CA ASP A 17 -4.96 -1.58 -18.97
C ASP A 17 -3.97 -0.69 -18.20
N VAL A 18 -4.06 -0.69 -16.86
CA VAL A 18 -3.06 -0.02 -16.00
C VAL A 18 -1.67 -0.57 -16.27
N VAL A 19 -1.52 -1.89 -16.25
CA VAL A 19 -0.24 -2.57 -16.45
C VAL A 19 0.29 -2.35 -17.86
N ALA A 20 -0.54 -2.57 -18.90
CA ALA A 20 -0.14 -2.37 -20.28
C ALA A 20 0.32 -0.93 -20.56
N ALA A 21 -0.41 0.06 -20.04
CA ALA A 21 -0.07 1.47 -20.21
C ALA A 21 1.26 1.84 -19.53
N ASN A 22 1.53 1.31 -18.34
CA ASN A 22 2.76 1.58 -17.60
C ASN A 22 3.97 0.82 -18.20
N GLU A 23 3.80 -0.44 -18.62
CA GLU A 23 4.85 -1.20 -19.33
C GLU A 23 5.24 -0.49 -20.65
N ALA A 24 4.27 -0.01 -21.42
CA ALA A 24 4.54 0.75 -22.64
C ALA A 24 5.29 2.06 -22.35
N ALA A 25 4.86 2.81 -21.33
CA ALA A 25 5.53 4.05 -20.94
C ALA A 25 6.99 3.82 -20.52
N LEU A 26 7.24 2.79 -19.69
CA LEU A 26 8.58 2.42 -19.23
C LEU A 26 9.44 1.85 -20.35
N GLY A 27 8.84 1.13 -21.31
CA GLY A 27 9.52 0.67 -22.52
C GLY A 27 10.10 1.83 -23.33
N ILE A 28 9.34 2.92 -23.50
CA ILE A 28 9.80 4.14 -24.18
C ILE A 28 10.94 4.81 -23.41
N VAL A 29 10.84 4.90 -22.08
CA VAL A 29 11.91 5.47 -21.23
C VAL A 29 13.19 4.67 -21.37
N LYS A 30 13.08 3.33 -21.26
CA LYS A 30 14.21 2.41 -21.44
C LYS A 30 14.88 2.59 -22.80
N GLN A 31 14.11 2.62 -23.89
CA GLN A 31 14.65 2.82 -25.24
C GLN A 31 15.41 4.14 -25.36
N LYS A 32 14.86 5.24 -24.82
CA LYS A 32 15.52 6.56 -24.83
C LYS A 32 16.82 6.58 -24.02
N MET A 33 16.86 5.91 -22.87
CA MET A 33 18.08 5.79 -22.07
C MET A 33 19.15 4.97 -22.80
N GLN A 34 18.76 3.83 -23.37
CA GLN A 34 19.66 2.94 -24.11
C GLN A 34 20.21 3.58 -25.39
N ALA A 35 19.42 4.42 -26.07
CA ALA A 35 19.90 5.20 -27.22
C ALA A 35 21.00 6.21 -26.86
N ARG A 36 21.06 6.66 -25.59
CA ARG A 36 22.11 7.56 -25.10
C ARG A 36 23.31 6.81 -24.51
N ASN A 37 23.05 5.71 -23.82
CA ASN A 37 24.04 4.83 -23.26
C ASN A 37 23.50 3.41 -23.26
N GLN A 38 24.08 2.54 -24.09
CA GLN A 38 23.61 1.16 -24.26
C GLN A 38 23.72 0.33 -22.97
N ALA A 39 24.61 0.71 -22.05
CA ALA A 39 24.79 0.08 -20.74
C ALA A 39 23.88 0.70 -19.63
N ALA A 40 23.00 1.63 -19.97
CA ALA A 40 22.09 2.23 -19.00
C ALA A 40 21.19 1.17 -18.36
N SER A 41 21.20 1.12 -17.02
CA SER A 41 20.28 0.28 -16.26
C SER A 41 18.83 0.77 -16.44
N PRO A 42 17.84 -0.15 -16.36
CA PRO A 42 16.44 0.25 -16.28
C PRO A 42 16.20 1.20 -15.10
N VAL A 43 15.24 2.12 -15.24
CA VAL A 43 14.75 2.94 -14.13
C VAL A 43 14.19 2.01 -13.06
N GLY A 44 14.77 2.03 -11.87
CA GLY A 44 14.37 1.18 -10.74
C GLY A 44 13.35 1.86 -9.85
N CYS A 45 13.41 3.19 -9.71
CA CYS A 45 12.53 3.96 -8.82
C CYS A 45 11.77 5.10 -9.55
N GLY A 46 10.78 5.68 -8.87
CA GLY A 46 10.00 6.82 -9.36
C GLY A 46 8.57 6.46 -9.78
N HIS A 47 7.76 7.50 -9.97
CA HIS A 47 6.31 7.43 -10.12
C HIS A 47 5.78 6.35 -11.11
N PRO A 48 6.26 6.21 -12.35
CA PRO A 48 5.71 5.18 -13.24
C PRO A 48 6.03 3.73 -12.78
N ILE A 49 7.15 3.53 -12.07
CA ILE A 49 7.53 2.22 -11.52
C ILE A 49 6.70 1.88 -10.30
N THR A 50 6.43 2.84 -9.41
CA THR A 50 5.58 2.63 -8.22
C THR A 50 4.18 2.18 -8.64
N TRP A 51 3.65 2.77 -9.70
CA TRP A 51 2.36 2.41 -10.31
C TRP A 51 2.35 1.04 -10.98
N LEU A 52 3.39 0.71 -11.76
CA LEU A 52 3.49 -0.62 -12.37
C LEU A 52 3.57 -1.71 -11.30
N ALA A 53 4.37 -1.49 -10.25
CA ALA A 53 4.48 -2.41 -9.14
C ALA A 53 3.13 -2.62 -8.45
N TYR A 54 2.36 -1.55 -8.21
CA TYR A 54 1.01 -1.67 -7.67
C TYR A 54 0.07 -2.44 -8.62
N GLY A 55 0.08 -2.17 -9.92
CA GLY A 55 -0.70 -2.92 -10.91
C GLY A 55 -0.40 -4.42 -10.90
N TYR A 56 0.89 -4.80 -10.83
CA TYR A 56 1.30 -6.19 -10.70
C TYR A 56 0.79 -6.84 -9.41
N LEU A 57 0.78 -6.12 -8.28
CA LEU A 57 0.23 -6.63 -7.02
C LEU A 57 -1.27 -6.91 -7.14
N GLN A 58 -2.02 -6.03 -7.81
CA GLN A 58 -3.46 -6.20 -8.01
C GLN A 58 -3.80 -7.36 -8.95
N GLN A 59 -2.91 -7.69 -9.90
CA GLN A 59 -3.01 -8.89 -10.75
C GLN A 59 -2.44 -10.16 -10.10
N GLY A 60 -1.89 -10.08 -8.89
CA GLY A 60 -1.21 -11.21 -8.24
C GLY A 60 0.13 -11.61 -8.88
N ARG A 61 0.70 -10.77 -9.75
CA ARG A 61 2.04 -10.93 -10.36
C ARG A 61 3.14 -10.58 -9.35
N PHE A 62 3.13 -11.25 -8.20
CA PHE A 62 4.01 -10.95 -7.07
C PHE A 62 5.49 -11.08 -7.41
N ALA A 63 5.89 -12.02 -8.28
CA ALA A 63 7.28 -12.16 -8.71
C ALA A 63 7.77 -10.96 -9.52
N ASP A 64 6.91 -10.39 -10.37
CA ASP A 64 7.23 -9.19 -11.15
C ASP A 64 7.29 -7.95 -10.24
N ALA A 65 6.31 -7.79 -9.34
CA ALA A 65 6.32 -6.73 -8.35
C ALA A 65 7.59 -6.79 -7.49
N ARG A 66 7.95 -7.97 -6.96
CA ARG A 66 9.17 -8.20 -6.17
C ARG A 66 10.42 -7.72 -6.91
N ARG A 67 10.57 -8.12 -8.17
CA ARG A 67 11.72 -7.72 -9.01
C ARG A 67 11.82 -6.20 -9.17
N LEU A 68 10.70 -5.48 -9.28
CA LEU A 68 10.73 -4.02 -9.32
C LEU A 68 11.16 -3.42 -7.98
N VAL A 69 10.68 -3.94 -6.84
CA VAL A 69 11.11 -3.47 -5.51
C VAL A 69 12.60 -3.69 -5.30
N GLU A 70 13.11 -4.88 -5.64
CA GLU A 70 14.53 -5.23 -5.53
C GLU A 70 15.41 -4.30 -6.39
N ASN A 71 15.01 -4.06 -7.65
CA ASN A 71 15.72 -3.13 -8.53
C ASN A 71 15.74 -1.70 -7.97
N CYS A 72 14.63 -1.22 -7.42
CA CYS A 72 14.57 0.10 -6.79
C CYS A 72 15.48 0.17 -5.56
N GLY A 73 15.46 -0.84 -4.69
CA GLY A 73 16.32 -0.87 -3.50
C GLY A 73 17.81 -0.92 -3.84
N GLU A 74 18.18 -1.69 -4.87
CA GLU A 74 19.55 -1.69 -5.40
C GLU A 74 19.97 -0.33 -5.99
N GLU A 75 19.05 0.37 -6.66
CA GLU A 75 19.28 1.73 -7.14
C GLU A 75 19.54 2.69 -5.96
N VAL A 76 18.70 2.65 -4.93
CA VAL A 76 18.88 3.47 -3.71
C VAL A 76 20.22 3.17 -3.02
N ARG A 77 20.63 1.89 -2.92
CA ARG A 77 21.93 1.51 -2.33
C ARG A 77 23.13 2.02 -3.11
N LYS A 78 23.00 2.17 -4.44
CA LYS A 78 24.08 2.61 -5.34
C LYS A 78 24.14 4.14 -5.50
N ASN A 79 23.03 4.84 -5.26
CA ASN A 79 22.92 6.27 -5.48
C ASN A 79 23.53 7.13 -4.35
N ARG A 80 24.02 8.31 -4.74
CA ARG A 80 24.51 9.41 -3.88
C ARG A 80 23.34 10.28 -3.38
N PRO A 81 23.55 11.19 -2.39
CA PRO A 81 22.49 11.81 -1.61
C PRO A 81 21.31 12.35 -2.42
N GLU A 82 20.12 11.99 -1.98
CA GLU A 82 18.84 12.51 -2.47
C GLU A 82 18.84 14.06 -2.41
N ARG A 83 18.21 14.71 -3.39
CA ARG A 83 18.20 16.18 -3.53
C ARG A 83 16.88 16.86 -3.13
N ALA A 84 15.95 16.10 -2.54
CA ALA A 84 14.66 16.64 -2.13
C ALA A 84 14.81 17.63 -0.97
N THR A 85 14.01 18.70 -0.98
CA THR A 85 13.97 19.72 0.08
C THR A 85 12.54 20.20 0.28
N GLY A 86 12.24 20.80 1.45
CA GLY A 86 10.93 21.36 1.71
C GLY A 86 9.80 20.33 1.56
N ALA A 87 8.77 20.67 0.80
CA ALA A 87 7.61 19.81 0.58
C ALA A 87 7.95 18.52 -0.20
N ASP A 88 9.03 18.51 -1.00
CA ASP A 88 9.44 17.30 -1.74
C ASP A 88 9.79 16.15 -0.78
N LEU A 89 10.27 16.45 0.44
CA LEU A 89 10.57 15.44 1.46
C LEU A 89 9.33 14.66 1.93
N LEU A 90 8.13 15.19 1.66
CA LEU A 90 6.84 14.63 2.07
C LEU A 90 6.18 13.81 0.96
N ASP A 91 6.70 13.84 -0.27
CA ASP A 91 6.16 13.10 -1.41
C ASP A 91 7.09 11.92 -1.74
N TYR A 92 6.54 10.71 -1.71
CA TYR A 92 7.31 9.49 -1.98
C TYR A 92 7.74 9.38 -3.46
N ASP A 93 7.10 10.10 -4.39
CA ASP A 93 7.42 10.03 -5.81
C ASP A 93 8.61 10.92 -6.22
N THR A 94 9.07 11.81 -5.33
CA THR A 94 10.15 12.78 -5.63
C THR A 94 11.56 12.24 -5.38
N THR A 95 11.67 11.10 -4.68
CA THR A 95 12.96 10.49 -4.30
C THR A 95 12.95 8.98 -4.55
N SER A 96 14.12 8.41 -4.83
CA SER A 96 14.26 6.96 -4.98
C SER A 96 13.99 6.25 -3.64
N ALA A 97 14.43 6.81 -2.52
CA ALA A 97 14.15 6.29 -1.17
C ALA A 97 12.65 6.30 -0.82
N GLY A 98 11.92 7.36 -1.20
CA GLY A 98 10.46 7.44 -1.06
C GLY A 98 9.76 6.36 -1.89
N SER A 99 10.10 6.28 -3.17
CA SER A 99 9.53 5.31 -4.11
C SER A 99 9.77 3.87 -3.65
N PHE A 100 10.99 3.58 -3.21
CA PHE A 100 11.34 2.28 -2.63
C PHE A 100 10.47 1.95 -1.41
N SER A 101 10.34 2.90 -0.47
CA SER A 101 9.58 2.69 0.76
C SER A 101 8.11 2.40 0.46
N ALA A 102 7.49 3.15 -0.46
CA ALA A 102 6.12 2.91 -0.91
C ALA A 102 5.97 1.53 -1.58
N MET A 103 6.84 1.22 -2.55
CA MET A 103 6.81 -0.06 -3.27
C MET A 103 7.02 -1.27 -2.35
N ARG A 104 8.00 -1.20 -1.43
CA ARG A 104 8.25 -2.24 -0.42
C ARG A 104 7.01 -2.43 0.45
N THR A 105 6.46 -1.34 0.97
CA THR A 105 5.29 -1.39 1.86
C THR A 105 4.10 -2.05 1.17
N ARG A 106 3.77 -1.63 -0.06
CA ARG A 106 2.71 -2.24 -0.86
C ARG A 106 2.96 -3.71 -1.13
N TYR A 107 4.18 -4.07 -1.50
CA TYR A 107 4.53 -5.47 -1.73
C TYR A 107 4.26 -6.33 -0.50
N LEU A 108 4.75 -5.92 0.68
CA LEU A 108 4.57 -6.67 1.92
C LEU A 108 3.09 -6.78 2.30
N VAL A 109 2.35 -5.68 2.21
CA VAL A 109 0.91 -5.62 2.56
C VAL A 109 0.06 -6.44 1.60
N ASP A 110 0.21 -6.24 0.28
CA ASP A 110 -0.69 -6.81 -0.72
C ASP A 110 -0.37 -8.26 -1.06
N SER A 111 0.91 -8.66 -0.96
CA SER A 111 1.33 -10.05 -1.18
C SER A 111 1.21 -10.93 0.06
N GLY A 112 1.20 -10.32 1.25
CA GLY A 112 1.28 -11.00 2.54
C GLY A 112 2.61 -11.70 2.82
N ASP A 113 3.64 -11.51 1.98
CA ASP A 113 4.96 -12.09 2.17
C ASP A 113 5.82 -11.18 3.05
N TRP A 114 5.96 -11.57 4.32
CA TRP A 114 6.77 -10.88 5.32
C TRP A 114 8.11 -11.59 5.55
N SER A 115 8.63 -12.26 4.52
CA SER A 115 9.90 -12.99 4.55
C SER A 115 10.81 -12.61 3.37
N GLY A 116 12.06 -13.06 3.40
CA GLY A 116 13.00 -12.95 2.28
C GLY A 116 13.50 -11.53 1.99
N LEU A 117 14.10 -11.37 0.81
CA LEU A 117 14.92 -10.20 0.48
C LEU A 117 14.17 -8.87 0.62
N VAL A 118 12.93 -8.74 0.14
CA VAL A 118 12.19 -7.46 0.24
C VAL A 118 11.94 -7.06 1.70
N THR A 119 11.74 -8.04 2.59
CA THR A 119 11.58 -7.79 4.02
C THR A 119 12.89 -7.30 4.64
N ASP A 120 14.00 -7.96 4.29
CA ASP A 120 15.32 -7.74 4.90
C ASP A 120 16.15 -6.63 4.22
N LEU A 121 15.68 -6.08 3.10
CA LEU A 121 16.43 -5.10 2.32
C LEU A 121 16.51 -3.75 3.04
N GLU A 122 17.69 -3.46 3.59
CA GLU A 122 17.99 -2.18 4.22
C GLU A 122 18.52 -1.16 3.19
N VAL A 123 17.90 0.01 3.19
CA VAL A 123 18.32 1.19 2.42
C VAL A 123 18.37 2.42 3.33
N ASN A 124 19.15 3.42 2.94
CA ASN A 124 19.20 4.68 3.69
C ASN A 124 17.99 5.56 3.32
N VAL A 125 17.08 5.74 4.27
CA VAL A 125 15.91 6.64 4.15
C VAL A 125 16.06 7.94 4.95
N ALA A 126 17.18 8.13 5.64
CA ALA A 126 17.36 9.21 6.61
C ALA A 126 17.19 10.59 5.96
N GLY A 127 16.40 11.45 6.60
CA GLY A 127 16.13 12.81 6.14
C GLY A 127 15.03 12.93 5.08
N ILE A 128 14.55 11.81 4.51
CA ILE A 128 13.39 11.79 3.62
C ILE A 128 12.16 11.42 4.44
N VAL A 129 11.41 12.45 4.86
CA VAL A 129 10.33 12.33 5.84
C VAL A 129 9.28 11.29 5.45
N ALA A 130 8.88 11.27 4.17
CA ALA A 130 7.95 10.26 3.67
C ALA A 130 8.53 8.84 3.71
N ALA A 131 9.77 8.66 3.24
CA ALA A 131 10.42 7.36 3.26
C ALA A 131 10.59 6.81 4.68
N GLU A 132 10.98 7.66 5.65
CA GLU A 132 11.10 7.27 7.05
C GLU A 132 9.78 6.78 7.63
N PHE A 133 8.70 7.54 7.44
CA PHE A 133 7.39 7.20 7.97
C PHE A 133 6.82 5.95 7.31
N THR A 134 6.85 5.86 5.98
CA THR A 134 6.35 4.69 5.24
C THR A 134 7.11 3.41 5.63
N ARG A 135 8.45 3.47 5.76
CA ARG A 135 9.24 2.33 6.28
C ARG A 135 8.80 1.96 7.69
N ASP A 136 8.64 2.94 8.58
CA ASP A 136 8.24 2.69 9.97
C ASP A 136 6.83 2.11 10.07
N PHE A 137 5.90 2.59 9.24
CA PHE A 137 4.55 2.04 9.14
C PHE A 137 4.59 0.57 8.73
N ALA A 138 5.30 0.22 7.66
CA ALA A 138 5.42 -1.15 7.17
C ALA A 138 5.98 -2.09 8.24
N ASP A 139 7.08 -1.70 8.87
CA ASP A 139 7.73 -2.50 9.91
C ASP A 139 6.82 -2.66 11.14
N ALA A 140 6.10 -1.61 11.54
CA ALA A 140 5.14 -1.65 12.64
C ALA A 140 3.93 -2.53 12.30
N TYR A 141 3.37 -2.40 11.11
CA TYR A 141 2.25 -3.20 10.65
C TYR A 141 2.62 -4.69 10.63
N GLY A 142 3.76 -5.04 10.02
CA GLY A 142 4.29 -6.40 9.99
C GLY A 142 4.54 -6.96 11.40
N ALA A 143 5.18 -6.17 12.27
CA ALA A 143 5.45 -6.60 13.64
C ALA A 143 4.15 -6.82 14.44
N VAL A 144 3.14 -5.97 14.27
CA VAL A 144 1.86 -6.11 14.98
C VAL A 144 1.05 -7.30 14.45
N ARG A 145 0.96 -7.50 13.14
CA ARG A 145 0.18 -8.60 12.54
C ARG A 145 0.87 -9.96 12.65
N HIS A 146 2.19 -10.02 12.53
CA HIS A 146 2.93 -11.27 12.34
C HIS A 146 4.09 -11.49 13.34
N GLY A 147 4.50 -10.46 14.07
CA GLY A 147 5.68 -10.52 14.95
C GLY A 147 5.38 -10.82 16.43
N ARG A 148 6.43 -10.71 17.26
CA ARG A 148 6.32 -10.75 18.73
C ARG A 148 5.81 -9.42 19.29
N ILE A 149 5.00 -9.47 20.35
CA ILE A 149 4.36 -8.28 20.92
C ILE A 149 5.36 -7.21 21.37
N ASP A 150 6.50 -7.58 21.97
CA ASP A 150 7.50 -6.60 22.42
C ASP A 150 8.13 -5.83 21.25
N THR A 151 8.37 -6.52 20.13
CA THR A 151 8.85 -5.91 18.89
C THR A 151 7.77 -4.99 18.31
N ALA A 152 6.52 -5.45 18.28
CA ALA A 152 5.38 -4.68 17.80
C ALA A 152 5.21 -3.36 18.58
N VAL A 153 5.33 -3.38 19.91
CA VAL A 153 5.23 -2.18 20.75
C VAL A 153 6.31 -1.15 20.38
N LYS A 154 7.55 -1.60 20.21
CA LYS A 154 8.67 -0.72 19.84
C LYS A 154 8.50 -0.15 18.43
N ALA A 155 8.08 -0.99 17.47
CA ALA A 155 7.88 -0.58 16.08
C ALA A 155 6.72 0.42 15.96
N VAL A 156 5.58 0.17 16.63
CA VAL A 156 4.44 1.11 16.68
C VAL A 156 4.84 2.42 17.33
N LYS A 157 5.67 2.41 18.38
CA LYS A 157 6.21 3.67 18.94
C LYS A 157 7.02 4.43 17.89
N ARG A 158 7.95 3.76 17.19
CA ARG A 158 8.79 4.37 16.15
C ARG A 158 7.94 4.99 15.04
N ALA A 159 6.93 4.28 14.55
CA ALA A 159 5.98 4.76 13.54
C ALA A 159 5.11 5.94 14.02
N ASN A 160 4.71 5.95 15.29
CA ASN A 160 4.02 7.10 15.87
C ASN A 160 4.94 8.33 15.91
N ASP A 161 6.21 8.15 16.32
CA ASP A 161 7.17 9.24 16.40
C ASP A 161 7.49 9.81 15.00
N SER A 162 7.71 8.97 13.98
CA SER A 162 7.92 9.43 12.60
C SER A 162 6.68 10.04 11.98
N GLY A 163 5.49 9.49 12.22
CA GLY A 163 4.25 10.09 11.72
C GLY A 163 3.95 11.45 12.37
N GLN A 164 4.32 11.67 13.63
CA GLN A 164 4.28 13.01 14.25
C GLN A 164 5.24 13.98 13.57
N ARG A 165 6.48 13.55 13.28
CA ARG A 165 7.45 14.37 12.53
C ARG A 165 6.94 14.70 11.13
N PHE A 166 6.33 13.73 10.44
CA PHE A 166 5.70 13.95 9.13
C PHE A 166 4.65 15.06 9.23
N ILE A 167 3.68 14.93 10.15
CA ILE A 167 2.61 15.92 10.30
C ILE A 167 3.18 17.30 10.63
N ALA A 168 4.18 17.39 11.50
CA ALA A 168 4.84 18.66 11.83
C ALA A 168 5.55 19.28 10.62
N ALA A 169 6.24 18.47 9.82
CA ALA A 169 6.90 18.92 8.59
C ALA A 169 5.89 19.39 7.54
N ALA A 170 4.76 18.69 7.38
CA ALA A 170 3.66 19.10 6.51
C ALA A 170 3.07 20.46 6.94
N ILE A 171 2.84 20.66 8.24
CA ILE A 171 2.38 21.95 8.78
C ILE A 171 3.40 23.05 8.50
N ALA A 172 4.68 22.81 8.75
CA ALA A 172 5.75 23.78 8.50
C ALA A 172 5.89 24.14 7.02
N ALA A 173 5.61 23.19 6.12
CA ALA A 173 5.58 23.40 4.68
C ALA A 173 4.28 24.07 4.17
N GLY A 174 3.33 24.41 5.04
CA GLY A 174 2.07 25.05 4.67
C GLY A 174 1.05 24.11 4.03
N VAL A 175 1.18 22.79 4.21
CA VAL A 175 0.25 21.80 3.68
C VAL A 175 -1.12 21.94 4.37
N PRO A 176 -2.22 22.10 3.61
CA PRO A 176 -3.57 22.23 4.17
C PRO A 176 -3.99 21.04 5.05
N ALA A 177 -4.92 21.26 5.99
CA ALA A 177 -5.37 20.23 6.94
C ALA A 177 -6.11 19.07 6.25
N GLU A 178 -6.80 19.38 5.17
CA GLU A 178 -7.58 18.49 4.32
C GLU A 178 -6.73 17.70 3.32
N SER A 179 -5.47 18.09 3.10
CA SER A 179 -4.59 17.43 2.15
C SER A 179 -4.34 15.97 2.54
N PRO A 180 -4.44 15.01 1.60
CA PRO A 180 -4.08 13.61 1.84
C PRO A 180 -2.72 13.46 2.53
N MET A 181 -1.73 14.25 2.11
CA MET A 181 -0.37 14.28 2.68
C MET A 181 -0.36 14.54 4.20
N ARG A 182 -1.31 15.30 4.73
CA ARG A 182 -1.43 15.54 6.18
C ARG A 182 -2.33 14.53 6.88
N ARG A 183 -3.33 13.97 6.20
CA ARG A 183 -4.34 13.05 6.78
C ARG A 183 -3.87 11.60 6.83
N VAL A 184 -3.16 11.12 5.80
CA VAL A 184 -2.63 9.75 5.71
C VAL A 184 -1.82 9.34 6.96
N PRO A 185 -0.79 10.08 7.40
CA PRO A 185 -0.02 9.69 8.59
C PRO A 185 -0.83 9.68 9.89
N MET A 186 -1.94 10.43 9.96
CA MET A 186 -2.86 10.37 11.12
C MET A 186 -3.66 9.07 11.12
N ILE A 187 -4.19 8.70 9.95
CA ILE A 187 -5.02 7.50 9.77
C ILE A 187 -4.19 6.24 9.99
N GLU A 188 -3.01 6.15 9.39
CA GLU A 188 -2.11 5.00 9.54
C GLU A 188 -1.63 4.81 10.99
N ARG A 189 -1.42 5.91 11.73
CA ARG A 189 -1.16 5.83 13.17
C ARG A 189 -2.35 5.28 13.94
N ASP A 190 -3.58 5.70 13.63
CA ASP A 190 -4.78 5.14 14.24
C ASP A 190 -4.93 3.64 13.91
N GLN A 191 -4.58 3.22 12.68
CA GLN A 191 -4.54 1.80 12.30
C GLN A 191 -3.57 1.00 13.17
N LEU A 192 -2.31 1.44 13.27
CA LEU A 192 -1.28 0.75 14.06
C LEU A 192 -1.63 0.67 15.54
N ASN A 193 -2.14 1.76 16.11
CA ASN A 193 -2.56 1.81 17.51
C ASN A 193 -3.79 0.92 17.75
N GLY A 194 -4.75 0.90 16.83
CA GLY A 194 -5.90 0.01 16.86
C GLY A 194 -5.51 -1.46 16.84
N LEU A 195 -4.66 -1.86 15.90
CA LEU A 195 -4.13 -3.22 15.80
C LEU A 195 -3.37 -3.63 17.07
N LEU A 196 -2.56 -2.74 17.63
CA LEU A 196 -1.82 -3.02 18.87
C LEU A 196 -2.75 -3.21 20.07
N LEU A 197 -3.85 -2.45 20.17
CA LEU A 197 -4.86 -2.65 21.21
C LEU A 197 -5.56 -4.01 21.06
N VAL A 198 -5.95 -4.39 19.85
CA VAL A 198 -6.53 -5.71 19.57
C VAL A 198 -5.56 -6.81 19.99
N ARG A 199 -4.28 -6.72 19.61
CA ARG A 199 -3.23 -7.69 19.97
C ARG A 199 -2.96 -7.78 21.48
N ARG A 200 -3.32 -6.75 22.25
CA ARG A 200 -3.23 -6.72 23.72
C ARG A 200 -4.52 -7.15 24.42
N GLY A 201 -5.50 -7.70 23.68
CA GLY A 201 -6.80 -8.12 24.21
C GLY A 201 -7.76 -6.96 24.50
N LYS A 202 -7.41 -5.72 24.15
CA LYS A 202 -8.28 -4.53 24.28
C LYS A 202 -9.11 -4.34 23.01
N THR A 203 -9.78 -5.41 22.59
CA THR A 203 -10.44 -5.50 21.28
C THR A 203 -11.44 -4.39 21.01
N ALA A 204 -12.30 -4.04 21.97
CA ALA A 204 -13.29 -2.99 21.77
C ALA A 204 -12.64 -1.62 21.46
N GLY A 205 -11.62 -1.23 22.22
CA GLY A 205 -10.88 0.01 21.97
C GLY A 205 -10.07 -0.03 20.67
N GLY A 206 -9.52 -1.21 20.33
CA GLY A 206 -8.82 -1.40 19.07
C GLY A 206 -9.73 -1.26 17.86
N LEU A 207 -10.89 -1.92 17.86
CA LEU A 207 -11.90 -1.79 16.81
C LEU A 207 -12.45 -0.37 16.69
N ALA A 208 -12.60 0.36 17.80
CA ALA A 208 -13.01 1.76 17.77
C ALA A 208 -11.99 2.65 17.05
N LEU A 209 -10.68 2.44 17.27
CA LEU A 209 -9.63 3.15 16.53
C LEU A 209 -9.60 2.77 15.05
N LEU A 210 -9.77 1.50 14.71
CA LEU A 210 -9.83 1.05 13.31
C LEU A 210 -11.07 1.63 12.59
N ALA A 211 -12.21 1.70 13.27
CA ALA A 211 -13.41 2.33 12.74
C ALA A 211 -13.23 3.84 12.52
N LYS A 212 -12.55 4.52 13.45
CA LYS A 212 -12.17 5.93 13.30
C LYS A 212 -11.27 6.14 12.08
N ALA A 213 -10.25 5.28 11.90
CA ALA A 213 -9.38 5.32 10.72
C ALA A 213 -10.17 5.12 9.42
N ALA A 214 -11.09 4.14 9.38
CA ALA A 214 -11.94 3.85 8.23
C ALA A 214 -12.94 4.99 7.91
N ALA A 215 -13.43 5.70 8.92
CA ALA A 215 -14.27 6.88 8.71
C ALA A 215 -13.46 8.06 8.14
N ALA A 216 -12.26 8.29 8.66
CA ALA A 216 -11.38 9.36 8.20
C ALA A 216 -10.88 9.14 6.75
N GLU A 217 -10.67 7.90 6.32
CA GLU A 217 -10.32 7.56 4.93
C GLU A 217 -11.35 8.10 3.92
N LYS A 218 -12.66 8.04 4.23
CA LYS A 218 -13.74 8.51 3.34
C LYS A 218 -13.70 10.02 3.09
N GLU A 219 -13.06 10.76 3.99
CA GLU A 219 -12.92 12.21 3.89
C GLU A 219 -11.64 12.61 3.13
N ILE A 220 -10.79 11.65 2.75
CA ILE A 220 -9.62 11.94 1.89
C ILE A 220 -10.16 12.25 0.49
N PRO A 221 -9.83 13.41 -0.11
CA PRO A 221 -10.18 13.69 -1.50
C PRO A 221 -9.71 12.57 -2.43
N MET A 222 -10.58 12.16 -3.36
CA MET A 222 -10.22 11.13 -4.33
C MET A 222 -9.08 11.63 -5.20
N GLU A 223 -7.97 10.89 -5.20
CA GLU A 223 -6.87 11.06 -6.15
C GLU A 223 -6.98 9.99 -7.24
N PHE A 224 -6.73 10.37 -8.49
CA PHE A 224 -6.67 9.40 -9.59
C PHE A 224 -5.33 8.67 -9.52
N GLY A 225 -5.25 7.64 -8.68
CA GLY A 225 -4.05 6.80 -8.54
C GLY A 225 -4.17 5.73 -7.47
N PRO A 226 -3.08 4.98 -7.19
CA PRO A 226 -3.07 4.01 -6.10
C PRO A 226 -3.63 4.63 -4.82
N PRO A 227 -4.35 3.86 -3.97
CA PRO A 227 -4.93 4.41 -2.75
C PRO A 227 -3.87 5.16 -1.94
N SER A 228 -4.12 6.35 -1.42
CA SER A 228 -3.08 7.10 -0.70
C SER A 228 -2.62 6.41 0.60
N LEU A 229 -3.46 5.55 1.19
CA LEU A 229 -3.11 4.72 2.36
C LEU A 229 -2.46 3.41 1.92
N ASP A 230 -1.36 3.02 2.58
CA ASP A 230 -0.63 1.80 2.27
C ASP A 230 -1.45 0.53 2.48
N LYS A 231 -2.19 0.49 3.58
CA LYS A 231 -3.29 -0.46 3.83
C LYS A 231 -4.61 0.32 3.88
N PRO A 232 -5.56 0.13 2.96
CA PRO A 232 -6.86 0.80 3.04
C PRO A 232 -7.55 0.54 4.38
N ALA A 233 -8.09 1.59 5.01
CA ALA A 233 -8.54 1.51 6.40
C ALA A 233 -9.85 0.72 6.55
N ASN A 234 -10.77 0.87 5.60
CA ASN A 234 -11.98 0.06 5.53
C ASN A 234 -11.65 -1.44 5.28
N GLU A 235 -10.64 -1.74 4.46
CA GLU A 235 -10.17 -3.11 4.23
C GLU A 235 -9.59 -3.72 5.52
N LEU A 236 -8.73 -2.97 6.23
CA LEU A 236 -8.15 -3.42 7.51
C LEU A 236 -9.23 -3.64 8.57
N LEU A 237 -10.19 -2.72 8.68
CA LEU A 237 -11.31 -2.87 9.62
C LEU A 237 -12.11 -4.15 9.30
N GLY A 238 -12.40 -4.39 8.01
CA GLY A 238 -13.08 -5.60 7.56
C GLY A 238 -12.35 -6.88 7.95
N GLU A 239 -11.03 -6.93 7.74
CA GLU A 239 -10.19 -8.07 8.15
C GLU A 239 -10.32 -8.35 9.65
N VAL A 240 -10.09 -7.32 10.47
CA VAL A 240 -10.08 -7.50 11.93
C VAL A 240 -11.48 -7.81 12.46
N LEU A 241 -12.54 -7.23 11.89
CA LEU A 241 -13.92 -7.60 12.25
C LEU A 241 -14.22 -9.06 11.93
N LEU A 242 -13.80 -9.54 10.75
CA LEU A 242 -14.01 -10.92 10.33
C LEU A 242 -13.23 -11.90 11.23
N GLU A 243 -11.97 -11.57 11.56
CA GLU A 243 -11.15 -12.33 12.52
C GLU A 243 -11.82 -12.47 13.91
N HIS A 244 -12.70 -11.52 14.28
CA HIS A 244 -13.46 -11.52 15.53
C HIS A 244 -14.91 -12.00 15.35
N GLY A 245 -15.23 -12.68 14.24
CA GLY A 245 -16.54 -13.27 14.00
C GLY A 245 -17.65 -12.27 13.66
N ARG A 246 -17.33 -10.99 13.42
CA ARG A 246 -18.29 -9.94 13.07
C ARG A 246 -18.48 -9.84 11.56
N ALA A 247 -18.89 -10.95 10.93
CA ALA A 247 -18.93 -11.07 9.47
C ALA A 247 -19.86 -10.06 8.76
N HIS A 248 -21.00 -9.70 9.38
CA HIS A 248 -21.88 -8.67 8.83
C HIS A 248 -21.23 -7.28 8.81
N ASP A 249 -20.58 -6.87 9.90
CA ASP A 249 -19.88 -5.60 9.97
C ASP A 249 -18.64 -5.60 9.05
N ALA A 250 -17.94 -6.74 8.97
CA ALA A 250 -16.81 -6.92 8.08
C ALA A 250 -17.21 -6.75 6.61
N ARG A 251 -18.33 -7.35 6.19
CA ARG A 251 -18.90 -7.16 4.85
C ARG A 251 -19.10 -5.68 4.55
N ALA A 252 -19.75 -4.93 5.45
CA ALA A 252 -20.01 -3.50 5.24
C ALA A 252 -18.71 -2.70 5.10
N ALA A 253 -17.67 -3.04 5.87
CA ALA A 253 -16.36 -2.41 5.75
C ALA A 253 -15.68 -2.73 4.40
N PHE A 254 -15.70 -3.99 3.96
CA PHE A 254 -15.14 -4.34 2.64
C PHE A 254 -15.93 -3.76 1.47
N GLU A 255 -17.26 -3.63 1.58
CA GLU A 255 -18.10 -2.94 0.59
C GLU A 255 -17.71 -1.47 0.50
N ALA A 256 -17.52 -0.79 1.64
CA ALA A 256 -17.01 0.58 1.68
C ALA A 256 -15.61 0.71 1.06
N ALA A 257 -14.72 -0.26 1.29
CA ALA A 257 -13.41 -0.29 0.65
C ALA A 257 -13.51 -0.43 -0.88
N GLN A 258 -14.46 -1.22 -1.40
CA GLN A 258 -14.70 -1.35 -2.84
C GLN A 258 -15.33 -0.11 -3.49
N VAL A 259 -16.02 0.74 -2.73
CA VAL A 259 -16.50 2.04 -3.23
C VAL A 259 -15.31 2.98 -3.45
N LEU A 260 -14.35 2.99 -2.51
CA LEU A 260 -13.17 3.86 -2.58
C LEU A 260 -12.11 3.36 -3.57
N ALA A 261 -11.95 2.04 -3.68
CA ALA A 261 -11.00 1.40 -4.59
C ALA A 261 -11.69 0.25 -5.37
N PRO A 262 -12.48 0.58 -6.41
CA PRO A 262 -13.17 -0.41 -7.22
C PRO A 262 -12.21 -1.45 -7.81
N GLY A 263 -12.55 -2.72 -7.68
CA GLY A 263 -11.77 -3.81 -8.27
C GLY A 263 -10.51 -4.18 -7.50
N ARG A 264 -10.22 -3.54 -6.36
CA ARG A 264 -9.11 -3.96 -5.48
C ARG A 264 -9.34 -5.39 -5.00
N GLY A 265 -8.41 -6.29 -5.31
CA GLY A 265 -8.61 -7.72 -5.14
C GLY A 265 -8.64 -8.19 -3.68
N GLN A 266 -7.83 -7.59 -2.80
CA GLN A 266 -7.77 -7.94 -1.37
C GLN A 266 -9.13 -7.74 -0.67
N SER A 267 -9.79 -6.61 -0.92
CA SER A 267 -11.13 -6.34 -0.42
C SER A 267 -12.19 -7.30 -1.00
N LEU A 268 -12.07 -7.72 -2.27
CA LEU A 268 -12.96 -8.73 -2.86
C LEU A 268 -12.79 -10.11 -2.20
N ILE A 269 -11.55 -10.48 -1.85
CA ILE A 269 -11.27 -11.71 -1.07
C ILE A 269 -11.93 -11.62 0.31
N GLY A 270 -11.87 -10.46 0.96
CA GLY A 270 -12.57 -10.18 2.20
C GLY A 270 -14.09 -10.36 2.08
N LEU A 271 -14.71 -9.81 1.02
CA LEU A 271 -16.14 -10.01 0.73
C LEU A 271 -16.48 -11.47 0.51
N TRP A 272 -15.67 -12.20 -0.25
CA TRP A 272 -15.86 -13.63 -0.47
C TRP A 272 -15.77 -14.43 0.83
N ALA A 273 -14.80 -14.11 1.69
CA ALA A 273 -14.66 -14.75 3.00
C ALA A 273 -15.88 -14.46 3.90
N CYS A 274 -16.38 -13.22 3.92
CA CYS A 274 -17.62 -12.87 4.60
C CYS A 274 -18.81 -13.67 4.05
N ALA A 275 -18.95 -13.78 2.73
CA ALA A 275 -20.01 -14.52 2.07
C ALA A 275 -20.06 -15.99 2.52
N ARG A 276 -18.89 -16.63 2.66
CA ARG A 276 -18.80 -18.01 3.14
C ARG A 276 -19.27 -18.17 4.58
N VAL A 277 -18.87 -17.27 5.47
CA VAL A 277 -19.28 -17.30 6.88
C VAL A 277 -20.79 -17.05 7.01
N LEU A 278 -21.32 -16.10 6.22
CA LEU A 278 -22.72 -15.72 6.21
C LEU A 278 -23.62 -16.68 5.40
N LYS A 279 -23.03 -17.62 4.66
CA LYS A 279 -23.72 -18.51 3.70
C LYS A 279 -24.52 -17.74 2.63
N ASP A 280 -23.99 -16.59 2.21
CA ASP A 280 -24.55 -15.74 1.17
C ASP A 280 -24.00 -16.15 -0.20
N SER A 281 -24.76 -16.96 -0.94
CA SER A 281 -24.33 -17.50 -2.24
C SER A 281 -24.26 -16.43 -3.33
N GLU A 282 -25.10 -15.39 -3.26
CA GLU A 282 -25.13 -14.30 -4.23
C GLU A 282 -23.88 -13.44 -4.09
N LEU A 283 -23.54 -13.04 -2.85
CA LEU A 283 -22.32 -12.29 -2.59
C LEU A 283 -21.07 -13.09 -3.00
N ALA A 284 -21.04 -14.40 -2.71
CA ALA A 284 -19.93 -15.25 -3.09
C ALA A 284 -19.74 -15.30 -4.63
N GLN A 285 -20.82 -15.48 -5.39
CA GLN A 285 -20.78 -15.49 -6.86
C GLN A 285 -20.35 -14.13 -7.43
N SER A 286 -20.87 -13.03 -6.87
CA SER A 286 -20.49 -11.68 -7.28
C SER A 286 -18.99 -11.41 -7.02
N ALA A 287 -18.49 -11.77 -5.84
CA ALA A 287 -17.07 -11.63 -5.51
C ALA A 287 -16.19 -12.50 -6.42
N ASP A 288 -16.59 -13.74 -6.72
CA ASP A 288 -15.89 -14.65 -7.63
C ASP A 288 -15.80 -14.08 -9.05
N ALA A 289 -16.91 -13.60 -9.60
CA ALA A 289 -16.94 -13.01 -10.94
C ALA A 289 -16.06 -11.77 -11.05
N ARG A 290 -16.00 -10.95 -9.99
CA ARG A 290 -15.13 -9.77 -9.94
C ARG A 290 -13.66 -10.13 -9.77
N LEU A 291 -13.35 -11.14 -8.95
CA LEU A 291 -11.98 -11.65 -8.78
C LEU A 291 -11.42 -12.26 -10.06
N ALA A 292 -12.24 -12.98 -10.83
CA ALA A 292 -11.83 -13.54 -12.12
C ALA A 292 -11.45 -12.46 -13.14
N LYS A 293 -12.09 -11.28 -13.09
CA LYS A 293 -11.74 -10.15 -13.96
C LYS A 293 -10.39 -9.50 -13.63
N VAL A 294 -9.87 -9.71 -12.42
CA VAL A 294 -8.63 -9.07 -11.95
C VAL A 294 -7.46 -10.06 -11.81
N GLY A 295 -7.66 -11.35 -12.13
CA GLY A 295 -6.61 -12.39 -12.17
C GLY A 295 -5.98 -12.78 -10.82
N LEU A 296 -6.47 -12.23 -9.70
CA LEU A 296 -5.84 -12.41 -8.38
C LEU A 296 -6.13 -13.79 -7.75
N ARG A 297 -7.24 -14.43 -8.11
CA ARG A 297 -7.66 -15.70 -7.48
C ARG A 297 -6.70 -16.84 -7.84
N GLU A 298 -6.30 -16.94 -9.10
CA GLU A 298 -5.36 -17.94 -9.58
C GLU A 298 -3.99 -17.78 -8.92
N ALA A 299 -3.54 -16.53 -8.78
CA ALA A 299 -2.25 -16.21 -8.15
C ALA A 299 -2.19 -16.60 -6.68
N LEU A 300 -3.28 -16.41 -5.93
CA LEU A 300 -3.34 -16.78 -4.51
C LEU A 300 -3.51 -18.29 -4.29
N ALA A 301 -4.26 -18.98 -5.16
CA ALA A 301 -4.39 -20.44 -5.10
C ALA A 301 -3.06 -21.16 -5.33
N GLY A 302 -2.14 -20.56 -6.10
CA GLY A 302 -0.79 -21.08 -6.34
C GLY A 302 0.18 -20.97 -5.16
N LYS A 303 -0.12 -20.18 -4.12
CA LYS A 303 0.74 -20.05 -2.91
C LYS A 303 0.49 -21.10 -1.84
N THR A 304 -0.62 -21.84 -1.92
CA THR A 304 -1.04 -22.84 -0.92
C THR A 304 -0.54 -24.25 -1.23
N LYS A 305 0.31 -24.40 -2.26
CA LYS A 305 1.02 -25.64 -2.63
C LYS A 305 2.49 -25.49 -2.34
#